data_AF-A0A935T1M4-F1
#
_entry.id   AF-A0A935T1M4-F1
#
_cell.length_a   1.000
_cell.length_b   1.000
_cell.length_c   1.000
_cell.angle_alpha   90.00
_cell.angle_beta   90.00
_cell.angle_gamma   90.00
#
_symmetry.space_group_name_H-M   'P 1'
#
loop_
_entity.id
_entity.type
_entity.pdbx_description
1 polymer ?
#
loop_
_entity_poly.entity_id
_entity_poly.type
_entity_poly.pdbx_seq_one_letter_code
_entity_poly.pdbx_strand_id
1 'polypeptide(L)'
;MTNFADVDLTRSELYRGGFPHDLFTALRQEAPVWRHPETPGFDKTGGRGFWVLSRYADIRDVNRDPETFLSSGGRDSATRAWASC
;
A
#
# COMPACT_ATOMS: atom_id res chain seq x y z
N MET A 1 9.09 -17.58 -1.69
CA MET A 1 7.81 -17.13 -1.13
C MET A 1 8.11 -16.17 -0.03
N THR A 2 7.96 -14.87 -0.30
CA THR A 2 8.15 -13.84 0.71
C THR A 2 6.87 -13.77 1.54
N ASN A 3 6.94 -13.98 2.86
CA ASN A 3 5.76 -13.79 3.71
C ASN A 3 5.52 -12.29 3.91
N PHE A 4 4.50 -11.74 3.25
CA PHE A 4 4.15 -10.33 3.39
C PHE A 4 3.42 -10.01 4.71
N ALA A 5 2.93 -11.00 5.46
CA ALA A 5 2.21 -10.77 6.72
C ALA A 5 3.07 -10.09 7.80
N ASP A 6 4.39 -10.29 7.76
CA ASP A 6 5.34 -9.72 8.73
C ASP A 6 5.97 -8.41 8.26
N VAL A 7 5.64 -7.96 7.05
CA VAL A 7 6.21 -6.75 6.45
C VAL A 7 5.57 -5.51 7.06
N ASP A 8 6.39 -4.65 7.63
CA ASP A 8 5.95 -3.38 8.23
C ASP A 8 6.55 -2.17 7.47
N LEU A 9 5.81 -1.65 6.49
CA LEU A 9 6.22 -0.49 5.69
C LEU A 9 6.19 0.82 6.49
N THR A 10 5.61 0.83 7.69
CA THR A 10 5.57 2.00 8.57
C THR A 10 6.88 2.17 9.37
N ARG A 11 7.74 1.15 9.40
CA ARG A 11 9.04 1.20 10.09
C ARG A 11 10.02 2.05 9.30
N SER A 12 10.38 3.20 9.86
CA SER A 12 11.37 4.11 9.28
C SER A 12 12.75 3.45 9.14
N GLU A 13 13.06 2.46 9.97
CA GLU A 13 14.28 1.66 9.94
C GLU A 13 14.50 0.98 8.58
N LEU A 14 13.43 0.55 7.91
CA LEU A 14 13.47 -0.09 6.60
C LEU A 14 14.12 0.81 5.53
N TYR A 15 14.04 2.13 5.72
CA TYR A 15 14.49 3.12 4.74
C TYR A 15 15.86 3.73 5.09
N ARG A 16 16.45 3.38 6.25
CA ARG A 16 17.76 3.93 6.67
C ARG A 16 18.89 3.58 5.71
N GLY A 17 18.80 2.44 5.03
CA GLY A 17 19.77 1.98 4.03
C GLY A 17 19.45 2.41 2.60
N GLY A 18 18.45 3.26 2.40
CA GLY A 18 17.90 3.57 1.07
C GLY A 18 16.55 2.89 0.84
N PHE A 19 16.05 2.98 -0.40
CA PHE A 19 14.74 2.43 -0.73
C PHE A 19 14.79 0.89 -0.81
N PRO A 20 13.85 0.16 -0.20
CA PRO A 20 13.85 -1.31 -0.17
C PRO A 20 13.37 -1.90 -1.51
N HIS A 21 14.20 -1.80 -2.54
CA HIS A 21 13.85 -2.22 -3.91
C HIS A 21 13.46 -3.69 -4.02
N ASP A 22 14.11 -4.59 -3.27
CA ASP A 22 13.84 -6.03 -3.32
C ASP A 22 12.46 -6.36 -2.79
N LEU A 23 12.06 -5.71 -1.69
CA LEU A 23 10.72 -5.86 -1.12
C LEU A 23 9.64 -5.41 -2.11
N PHE A 24 9.81 -4.24 -2.73
CA PHE A 24 8.87 -3.76 -3.74
C PHE A 24 8.90 -4.59 -5.03
N THR A 25 10.01 -5.24 -5.33
CA THR A 25 10.09 -6.19 -6.46
C THR A 25 9.28 -7.45 -6.17
N ALA A 26 9.41 -8.01 -4.96
CA ALA A 26 8.58 -9.13 -4.52
C ALA A 26 7.09 -8.77 -4.51
N LEU A 27 6.71 -7.58 -3.99
CA LEU A 27 5.33 -7.10 -4.02
C LEU A 27 4.79 -7.00 -5.45
N ARG A 28 5.54 -6.44 -6.40
CA ARG A 28 5.08 -6.34 -7.81
C ARG A 28 4.78 -7.68 -8.47
N GLN A 29 5.54 -8.72 -8.09
CA GLN A 29 5.44 -10.06 -8.66
C GLN A 29 4.35 -10.88 -7.97
N GLU A 30 4.33 -10.88 -6.63
CA GLU A 30 3.51 -11.80 -5.83
C GLU A 30 2.19 -11.16 -5.35
N ALA A 31 2.17 -9.86 -5.05
CA ALA A 31 1.01 -9.17 -4.47
C ALA A 31 0.98 -7.68 -4.89
N PRO A 32 0.68 -7.38 -6.16
CA PRO A 32 0.87 -6.03 -6.72
C PRO A 32 -0.03 -4.96 -6.09
N VAL A 33 -1.22 -5.38 -5.67
CA VAL A 33 -2.16 -4.65 -4.82
C VAL A 33 -2.24 -5.42 -3.51
N TRP A 34 -1.71 -4.83 -2.43
CA TRP A 34 -1.59 -5.51 -1.15
C TRP A 34 -2.14 -4.67 -0.01
N ARG A 35 -2.92 -5.28 0.89
CA ARG A 35 -3.39 -4.63 2.11
C ARG A 35 -2.33 -4.79 3.19
N HIS A 36 -1.71 -3.67 3.57
CA HIS A 36 -0.75 -3.65 4.66
C HIS A 36 -1.47 -4.00 5.99
N PRO A 37 -1.02 -5.02 6.74
CA PRO A 37 -1.66 -5.47 7.98
C PRO A 37 -1.49 -4.44 9.09
N GLU A 38 -2.38 -4.44 10.08
CA GLU A 38 -2.27 -3.53 11.23
C GLU A 38 -1.04 -3.89 12.08
N THR A 39 0.02 -3.10 11.95
CA THR A 39 1.27 -3.20 12.73
C THR A 39 1.34 -2.14 13.84
N PRO A 40 2.24 -2.27 14.83
CA PRO A 40 2.38 -1.26 15.89
C PRO A 40 2.69 0.17 15.37
N GLY A 41 3.22 0.32 14.16
CA GLY A 41 3.46 1.64 13.58
C GLY A 41 2.20 2.37 13.06
N PHE A 42 1.02 1.73 13.09
CA PHE A 42 -0.26 2.34 12.69
C PHE A 42 -0.73 3.48 13.59
N ASP A 43 -0.19 3.60 14.79
CA ASP A 43 -0.47 4.76 15.65
C ASP A 43 -0.20 6.09 14.92
N LYS A 44 0.79 6.09 14.01
CA LYS A 44 1.14 7.25 13.19
C LYS A 44 0.25 7.44 11.95
N THR A 45 -0.53 6.42 11.56
CA THR A 45 -1.44 6.46 10.41
C THR A 45 -2.91 6.58 10.82
N GLY A 46 -3.18 6.78 12.12
CA GLY A 46 -4.53 6.88 12.66
C GLY A 46 -5.22 5.52 12.85
N GLY A 47 -4.45 4.45 13.05
CA GLY A 47 -4.94 3.14 13.47
C GLY A 47 -5.65 2.34 12.39
N ARG A 48 -5.45 2.62 11.10
CA ARG A 48 -6.16 1.94 10.00
C ARG A 48 -5.24 1.44 8.91
N GLY A 49 -5.35 0.15 8.57
CA GLY A 49 -4.72 -0.50 7.41
C GLY A 49 -4.74 0.35 6.13
N PHE A 50 -3.68 0.32 5.33
CA PHE A 50 -3.63 1.01 4.04
C PHE A 50 -3.33 0.06 2.88
N TRP A 51 -3.76 0.45 1.68
CA TRP A 51 -3.47 -0.29 0.45
C TRP A 51 -2.13 0.16 -0.14
N VAL A 52 -1.35 -0.81 -0.60
CA VAL A 52 -0.07 -0.61 -1.27
C VAL A 52 -0.22 -1.00 -2.72
N LEU A 53 -0.01 -0.03 -3.61
CA LEU A 53 0.05 -0.24 -5.05
C LEU A 53 1.52 -0.21 -5.46
N SER A 54 2.02 -1.33 -5.97
CA SER A 54 3.44 -1.47 -6.30
C SER A 54 3.74 -1.36 -7.81
N ARG A 55 2.69 -1.39 -8.66
CA ARG A 55 2.80 -1.25 -10.11
C ARG A 55 2.44 0.16 -10.57
N TYR A 56 3.17 0.63 -11.57
CA TYR A 56 2.95 1.94 -12.16
C TYR A 56 1.57 2.08 -12.83
N ALA A 57 1.07 1.02 -13.48
CA ALA A 57 -0.24 1.05 -14.13
C ALA A 57 -1.35 1.35 -13.12
N ASP A 58 -1.37 0.61 -12.00
CA ASP A 58 -2.37 0.77 -10.93
C ASP A 58 -2.32 2.19 -10.33
N ILE A 59 -1.12 2.71 -10.07
CA ILE A 59 -0.94 4.08 -9.56
C ILE A 59 -1.44 5.12 -10.57
N ARG A 60 -1.12 4.94 -11.85
CA ARG A 60 -1.53 5.86 -12.92
C ARG A 60 -3.04 5.89 -13.08
N ASP A 61 -3.68 4.73 -13.00
CA ASP A 61 -5.12 4.61 -13.20
C ASP A 61 -5.88 5.20 -12.00
N VAL A 62 -5.41 4.95 -10.77
CA VAL A 62 -5.90 5.59 -9.53
C VAL A 62 -5.75 7.11 -9.57
N ASN A 63 -4.59 7.60 -10.02
CA ASN A 63 -4.34 9.05 -10.10
C ASN A 63 -5.22 9.76 -11.14
N ARG A 64 -5.68 9.03 -12.17
CA ARG A 64 -6.55 9.55 -13.23
C ARG A 64 -8.03 9.50 -12.90
N ASP A 65 -8.42 8.86 -11.81
CA ASP A 65 -9.80 8.79 -11.33
C ASP A 65 -9.93 9.58 -10.00
N PRO A 66 -9.94 10.92 -10.06
CA PRO A 66 -10.10 11.77 -8.88
C PRO A 66 -11.53 11.72 -8.30
N GLU A 67 -12.50 11.19 -9.03
CA GLU A 67 -13.87 11.01 -8.54
C GLU A 67 -13.95 9.85 -7.55
N THR A 68 -13.22 8.76 -7.80
CA THR A 68 -13.12 7.60 -6.89
C THR A 68 -12.01 7.78 -5.85
N PHE A 69 -10.86 8.36 -6.23
CA PHE A 69 -9.67 8.50 -5.38
C PHE A 69 -9.39 9.96 -5.03
N LEU A 70 -9.97 10.39 -3.92
CA LEU A 70 -9.79 11.74 -3.40
C LEU A 70 -8.40 11.92 -2.78
N SER A 71 -7.66 12.91 -3.26
CA SER A 71 -6.38 13.32 -2.66
C SER A 71 -6.56 14.08 -1.34
N SER A 72 -7.70 14.76 -1.16
CA SER A 72 -8.08 15.49 0.06
C SER A 72 -9.35 14.87 0.65
N GLY A 73 -9.19 13.86 1.49
CA GLY A 73 -10.31 13.15 2.10
C GLY A 73 -9.96 11.71 2.35
N GLY A 74 -9.17 11.43 3.38
CA GLY A 74 -9.03 10.05 3.86
C GLY A 74 -10.38 9.62 4.42
N ARG A 75 -11.16 8.87 3.64
CA ARG A 75 -12.41 8.20 4.06
C ARG A 75 -12.95 7.33 2.92
N ASP A 76 -12.67 6.04 3.01
CA ASP A 76 -13.56 4.93 2.61
C ASP A 76 -13.83 4.57 1.14
N SER A 77 -13.50 5.38 0.13
CA SER A 77 -13.91 5.07 -1.27
C SER A 77 -13.03 4.05 -2.02
N ALA A 78 -11.77 3.82 -1.63
CA ALA A 78 -10.91 2.84 -2.30
C ALA A 78 -11.39 1.38 -2.13
N THR A 79 -12.26 1.11 -1.14
CA THR A 79 -12.74 -0.23 -0.81
C THR A 79 -13.67 -0.82 -1.88
N ARG A 80 -14.31 0.00 -2.72
CA ARG A 80 -15.30 -0.48 -3.70
C ARG A 80 -14.71 -0.84 -5.07
N ALA A 81 -13.58 -0.24 -5.46
CA ALA A 81 -13.04 -0.41 -6.81
C ALA A 81 -12.23 -1.71 -7.02
N TRP A 82 -11.68 -2.31 -5.96
CA TRP A 82 -10.73 -3.43 -6.08
C TRP A 82 -11.17 -4.71 -5.34
N ALA A 83 -12.34 -4.72 -4.69
CA ALA A 83 -12.90 -5.92 -4.06
C ALA A 83 -13.49 -6.94 -5.07
N SER A 84 -13.35 -6.70 -6.37
CA SER A 84 -13.95 -7.50 -7.44
C SER A 84 -12.94 -8.12 -8.42
N CYS A 85 -11.65 -8.13 -8.09
CA CYS A 85 -10.62 -8.88 -8.83
C CYS A 85 -9.99 -9.96 -7.96
#